data_AF-A0A645JFH5-F1
#
_entry.id   AF-A0A645JFH5-F1
#
_cell.length_a   1.000
_cell.length_b   1.000
_cell.length_c   1.000
_cell.angle_alpha   90.00
_cell.angle_beta   90.00
_cell.angle_gamma   90.00
#
_symmetry.space_group_name_H-M   'P 1'
#
loop_
_entity.id
_entity.type
_entity.pdbx_description
1 polymer ?
#
loop_
_entity_poly.entity_id
_entity_poly.type
_entity_poly.pdbx_seq_one_letter_code
_entity_poly.pdbx_strand_id
1 'polypeptide(L)'
;MWIIYLIATGLVGWLISGIIPARRIDSYFFSGIVVGVILWAAMNLIFTAIGVTPTWAMGAGSFIVNLITHAVLGISITYTMVRYKSRAETPA
;
A
#
# COMPACT_ATOMS: atom_id res chain seq x y z
N MET A 1 -4.81 -10.83 -16.10
CA MET A 1 -5.41 -10.13 -14.94
C MET A 1 -4.39 -9.85 -13.84
N TRP A 2 -3.60 -10.83 -13.38
CA TRP A 2 -2.55 -10.64 -12.35
C TRP A 2 -1.48 -9.58 -12.69
N ILE A 3 -1.04 -9.50 -13.95
CA ILE A 3 -0.05 -8.51 -14.39
C ILE A 3 -0.58 -7.07 -14.24
N ILE A 4 -1.83 -6.81 -14.62
CA ILE A 4 -2.46 -5.49 -14.48
C ILE A 4 -2.57 -5.12 -13.00
N TYR A 5 -2.91 -6.10 -12.15
CA TYR A 5 -2.96 -5.90 -10.70
C TYR A 5 -1.59 -5.53 -10.10
N LEU A 6 -0.52 -6.22 -10.49
CA LEU A 6 0.85 -5.91 -10.04
C LEU A 6 1.31 -4.52 -10.51
N ILE A 7 1.01 -4.16 -11.76
CA ILE A 7 1.33 -2.84 -12.30
C ILE A 7 0.55 -1.76 -11.54
N ALA A 8 -0.75 -1.95 -11.33
CA ALA A 8 -1.60 -0.99 -10.64
C ALA A 8 -1.19 -0.81 -9.17
N THR A 9 -0.95 -1.90 -8.44
CA THR A 9 -0.47 -1.84 -7.04
C THR A 9 0.91 -1.19 -6.93
N GLY A 10 1.83 -1.50 -7.84
CA GLY A 10 3.15 -0.86 -7.89
C GLY A 10 3.05 0.65 -8.16
N LEU A 11 2.22 1.07 -9.12
CA LEU A 11 2.06 2.46 -9.52
C LEU A 11 1.37 3.31 -8.44
N VAL A 12 0.34 2.77 -7.79
CA VAL A 12 -0.33 3.43 -6.66
C VAL A 12 0.58 3.44 -5.43
N GLY A 13 1.34 2.38 -5.17
CA GLY A 13 2.33 2.35 -4.09
C GLY A 13 3.40 3.42 -4.27
N TRP A 14 3.90 3.59 -5.50
CA TRP A 14 4.82 4.67 -5.85
C TRP A 14 4.21 6.06 -5.62
N LEU A 15 3.00 6.32 -6.13
CA LEU A 15 2.29 7.59 -5.93
C LEU A 15 2.12 7.92 -4.45
N ILE A 16 1.67 6.96 -3.63
CA ILE A 16 1.45 7.18 -2.19
C ILE A 16 2.77 7.47 -1.47
N SER A 17 3.86 6.79 -1.84
CA SER A 17 5.18 7.04 -1.24
C SER A 17 5.70 8.47 -1.50
N GLY A 18 5.32 9.09 -2.62
CA GLY A 18 5.65 10.48 -2.94
C GLY A 18 4.82 11.49 -2.15
N ILE A 19 3.61 11.12 -1.71
CA ILE A 19 2.69 12.00 -0.98
C ILE A 19 2.98 12.02 0.51
N ILE A 20 3.48 10.92 1.08
CA ILE A 20 3.70 10.80 2.53
C ILE A 20 4.98 11.55 2.91
N PRO A 21 4.87 12.68 3.63
CA PRO A 21 6.04 13.41 4.07
C PRO A 21 6.76 12.56 5.12
N ALA A 22 8.03 12.24 4.88
CA ALA A 22 8.84 11.40 5.77
C ALA A 22 8.94 11.92 7.22
N ARG A 23 8.53 13.16 7.50
CA ARG A 23 8.45 13.76 8.84
C ARG A 23 7.25 13.30 9.68
N ARG A 24 6.25 12.62 9.10
CA ARG A 24 5.06 12.12 9.85
C ARG A 24 5.10 10.62 10.15
N ILE A 25 6.22 9.95 9.87
CA ILE A 25 6.39 8.51 10.12
C ILE A 25 6.98 8.31 11.52
N ASP A 26 6.33 8.86 12.56
CA ASP A 26 6.79 8.72 13.94
C ASP A 26 6.55 7.29 14.47
N SER A 27 5.53 6.61 13.90
CA SER A 27 5.28 5.18 14.10
C SER A 27 5.09 4.51 12.75
N TYR A 28 6.08 3.72 12.33
CA TYR A 28 6.06 2.99 11.05
C TYR A 28 4.89 2.00 10.97
N PHE A 29 4.47 1.45 12.12
CA PHE A 29 3.37 0.49 12.19
C PHE A 29 2.02 1.19 11.92
N PHE A 30 1.71 2.25 12.65
CA PHE A 30 0.45 2.98 12.48
C PHE A 30 0.39 3.65 11.10
N SER A 31 1.46 4.34 10.70
CA SER A 31 1.55 4.98 9.39
C SER A 31 1.42 3.93 8.28
N GLY A 32 2.05 2.77 8.44
CA GLY A 32 1.98 1.66 7.50
C GLY A 32 0.59 1.06 7.34
N ILE A 33 -0.18 0.93 8.42
CA ILE A 33 -1.59 0.50 8.34
C ILE A 33 -2.40 1.53 7.53
N VAL A 34 -2.23 2.82 7.83
CA VAL A 34 -2.92 3.89 7.09
C VAL A 34 -2.57 3.85 5.61
N VAL A 35 -1.28 3.72 5.26
CA VAL A 35 -0.82 3.54 3.87
C VAL A 35 -1.51 2.34 3.23
N GLY A 36 -1.52 1.20 3.90
CA GLY A 36 -2.09 -0.03 3.38
C GLY A 36 -3.59 0.07 3.13
N VAL A 37 -4.34 0.69 4.05
CA VAL A 37 -5.78 0.92 3.88
C VAL A 37 -6.07 1.88 2.73
N ILE A 38 -5.28 2.95 2.57
CA ILE A 38 -5.41 3.89 1.45
C ILE A 38 -5.10 3.19 0.12
N LEU A 39 -4.01 2.41 0.05
CA LEU A 39 -3.62 1.63 -1.12
C LEU A 39 -4.73 0.66 -1.53
N TRP A 40 -5.29 -0.04 -0.55
CA TRP A 40 -6.41 -0.95 -0.73
C TRP A 40 -7.65 -0.23 -1.28
N ALA A 41 -8.04 0.90 -0.68
CA ALA A 41 -9.19 1.68 -1.12
C ALA A 41 -8.98 2.21 -2.55
N ALA A 42 -7.81 2.74 -2.85
CA ALA A 42 -7.45 3.23 -4.17
C ALA A 42 -7.50 2.13 -5.24
N MET A 43 -7.02 0.92 -4.91
CA MET A 43 -7.14 -0.23 -5.81
C MET A 43 -8.59 -0.60 -6.08
N ASN A 44 -9.44 -0.71 -5.05
CA ASN A 44 -10.84 -1.03 -5.26
C ASN A 44 -11.55 0.03 -6.12
N LEU A 45 -11.27 1.33 -5.89
CA LEU A 45 -11.80 2.41 -6.72
C LEU A 45 -11.38 2.29 -8.19
N ILE A 46 -10.10 1.97 -8.45
CA ILE A 46 -9.59 1.77 -9.81
C ILE A 46 -10.29 0.58 -10.48
N PHE A 47 -10.41 -0.56 -9.78
CA PHE A 47 -11.10 -1.74 -10.30
C PHE A 47 -12.58 -1.47 -10.61
N THR A 48 -13.27 -0.73 -9.74
CA THR A 48 -14.65 -0.27 -9.99
C THR A 48 -14.72 0.65 -11.20
N ALA A 49 -13.80 1.62 -11.34
CA ALA A 49 -13.79 2.57 -12.45
C ALA A 49 -13.55 1.92 -13.82
N ILE A 50 -12.75 0.85 -13.87
CA ILE A 50 -12.50 0.08 -15.10
C ILE A 50 -13.55 -1.02 -15.36
N GLY A 51 -14.59 -1.12 -14.52
CA GLY A 51 -15.67 -2.11 -14.66
C GLY A 51 -15.24 -3.56 -14.39
N VAL A 52 -14.13 -3.77 -13.70
CA VAL A 52 -13.62 -5.11 -13.37
C VAL A 52 -14.00 -5.43 -11.93
N THR A 53 -14.87 -6.41 -11.74
CA THR A 53 -15.16 -6.95 -10.40
C THR A 53 -14.00 -7.81 -9.93
N PRO A 54 -13.28 -7.40 -8.87
CA PRO A 54 -12.17 -8.18 -8.38
C PRO A 54 -12.65 -9.44 -7.66
N THR A 55 -11.87 -10.53 -7.76
CA THR A 55 -12.19 -11.82 -7.15
C THR A 55 -12.28 -11.77 -5.61
N TRP A 56 -11.59 -10.82 -4.97
CA TRP A 56 -11.69 -10.58 -3.54
C TRP A 56 -12.97 -9.84 -3.11
N ALA A 57 -13.77 -9.33 -4.05
CA ALA A 57 -15.09 -8.78 -3.75
C ALA A 57 -16.20 -9.86 -3.75
N MET A 58 -15.87 -11.10 -4.13
CA MET A 58 -16.85 -12.20 -4.25
C MET A 58 -17.09 -12.97 -2.94
N GLY A 59 -16.48 -12.57 -1.82
CA GLY A 59 -16.72 -13.18 -0.51
C GLY A 59 -16.10 -12.40 0.64
N ALA A 60 -16.72 -12.44 1.82
CA ALA A 60 -16.24 -11.73 3.00
C ALA A 60 -14.84 -12.21 3.45
N GLY A 61 -14.55 -13.50 3.31
CA GLY A 61 -13.23 -14.07 3.64
C GLY A 61 -12.11 -13.54 2.74
N SER A 62 -12.33 -13.50 1.42
CA SER A 62 -11.34 -13.00 0.46
C SER A 62 -11.17 -11.48 0.58
N PHE A 63 -12.24 -10.75 0.93
CA PHE A 63 -12.19 -9.33 1.26
C PHE A 63 -11.25 -9.05 2.45
N ILE A 64 -11.42 -9.77 3.57
CA ILE A 64 -10.61 -9.59 4.78
C ILE A 64 -9.15 -9.92 4.50
N VAL A 65 -8.87 -11.06 3.85
CA VAL A 65 -7.50 -11.45 3.48
C VAL A 65 -6.85 -10.39 2.60
N ASN A 66 -7.60 -9.84 1.63
CA ASN A 66 -7.07 -8.80 0.76
C ASN A 66 -6.75 -7.51 1.53
N LEU A 67 -7.63 -7.08 2.45
CA LEU A 67 -7.39 -5.91 3.30
C LEU A 67 -6.16 -6.10 4.19
N ILE A 68 -6.03 -7.26 4.85
CA ILE A 68 -4.87 -7.58 5.69
C ILE A 68 -3.59 -7.58 4.84
N THR A 69 -3.62 -8.14 3.64
CA THR A 69 -2.47 -8.18 2.73
C THR A 69 -2.00 -6.77 2.38
N HIS A 70 -2.92 -5.85 2.11
CA HIS A 70 -2.58 -4.45 1.84
C HIS A 70 -2.07 -3.72 3.08
N ALA A 71 -2.62 -4.01 4.27
CA ALA A 71 -2.13 -3.46 5.52
C ALA A 71 -0.68 -3.90 5.80
N VAL A 72 -0.37 -5.20 5.63
CA VAL A 72 0.99 -5.73 5.75
C VAL A 72 1.92 -5.08 4.73
N LEU A 73 1.49 -4.95 3.47
CA LEU A 73 2.25 -4.28 2.42
C LEU A 73 2.56 -2.81 2.78
N GLY A 74 1.57 -2.07 3.29
CA GLY A 74 1.74 -0.69 3.74
C GLY A 74 2.76 -0.56 4.90
N ILE A 75 2.73 -1.48 5.85
CA ILE A 75 3.75 -1.58 6.92
C ILE A 75 5.13 -1.85 6.33
N SER A 76 5.27 -2.82 5.42
CA SER A 76 6.54 -3.15 4.79
C SER A 76 7.12 -1.97 4.00
N ILE A 77 6.30 -1.26 3.23
CA ILE A 77 6.70 -0.06 2.48
C ILE A 77 7.20 1.02 3.46
N THR A 78 6.41 1.32 4.48
CA THR A 78 6.72 2.38 5.45
C THR A 78 7.97 2.07 6.25
N TYR A 79 8.13 0.82 6.69
CA TYR A 79 9.34 0.33 7.34
C TYR A 79 10.57 0.48 6.43
N THR A 80 10.43 0.09 5.15
CA THR A 80 11.50 0.20 4.17
C THR A 80 11.92 1.66 3.97
N MET A 81 10.96 2.59 3.86
CA MET A 81 11.23 4.03 3.74
C MET A 81 12.01 4.57 4.94
N VAL A 82 11.58 4.24 6.16
CA VAL A 82 12.29 4.65 7.40
C VAL A 82 13.72 4.13 7.41
N ARG A 83 13.92 2.86 7.04
CA ARG A 83 15.24 2.22 7.05
C ARG A 83 16.19 2.76 5.98
N TYR A 84 15.70 3.04 4.78
CA TYR A 84 16.51 3.67 3.73
C TYR A 84 16.92 5.08 4.12
N LYS A 85 15.99 5.86 4.67
CA LYS A 85 16.27 7.23 5.10
C LYS A 85 17.27 7.29 6.26
N SER A 86 17.15 6.43 7.26
CA SER A 86 18.10 6.39 8.38
C SER A 86 19.54 6.17 7.89
N ARG A 87 19.71 5.36 6.83
CA ARG A 87 21.03 5.11 6.21
C ARG A 87 21.54 6.30 5.40
N ALA A 88 20.66 7.08 4.78
CA ALA A 88 21.06 8.26 4.01
C ALA A 88 21.52 9.43 4.92
N GLU A 89 20.96 9.54 6.12
CA GLU A 89 21.30 10.59 7.10
C GLU A 89 22.53 10.25 7.96
N THR A 90 23.03 9.01 7.91
CA THR A 90 24.34 8.60 8.45
C THR A 90 25.27 8.19 7.31
N PRO A 91 25.84 9.15 6.55
CA PRO A 91 26.92 8.82 5.62
C PRO A 91 28.11 8.29 6.42
N ALA A 92 28.57 7.10 6.04
CA ALA A 92 29.75 6.44 6.60
C ALA A 92 31.03 7.25 6.38
#